data_AF-Q1N490-F1
#
_entry.id   AF-Q1N490-F1
#
_cell.length_a   1.000
_cell.length_b   1.000
_cell.length_c   1.000
_cell.angle_alpha   90.00
_cell.angle_beta   90.00
_cell.angle_gamma   90.00
#
_symmetry.space_group_name_H-M   'P 1'
#
loop_
_entity.id
_entity.type
_entity.pdbx_description
1 polymer ?
#
loop_
_entity_poly.entity_id
_entity_poly.type
_entity_poly.pdbx_seq_one_letter_code
_entity_poly.pdbx_strand_id
1 'polypeptide(L)'
;MCGESETVRPIFLFITLLAVILPTDASPQIKLSRNGVCHALTGPMQSPYYDRVKRYQAFASLEACLNAGGRLPKELQPNSSHRESVPSLSKADAYSRKHFGHGWDDEDGDCQNTRHEILIRRSTVTPVLNENGCRAVHGRWISPFTGNVLSNAQEVDIDHVVPLKWAWDHGARKWTRDKREQFANDPVNLIAVERSLNRQKGASGPTQWLPPKNQCQYVARFVRVLHIYDLPVGSSLKALKLRCSAMN
;
A
#
# COMPACT_ATOMS: atom_id res chain seq x y z
N MET A 1 -81.69 -51.98 -18.32
CA MET A 1 -81.75 -52.13 -16.85
C MET A 1 -80.36 -51.85 -16.31
N CYS A 2 -80.31 -51.03 -15.28
CA CYS A 2 -79.13 -50.32 -14.77
C CYS A 2 -77.99 -51.24 -14.31
N GLY A 3 -76.75 -50.77 -14.45
CA GLY A 3 -75.55 -51.32 -13.81
C GLY A 3 -74.50 -50.21 -13.76
N GLU A 4 -73.95 -49.96 -12.58
CA GLU A 4 -73.44 -48.66 -12.13
C GLU A 4 -72.10 -48.20 -12.74
N SER A 5 -71.96 -46.87 -12.75
CA SER A 5 -70.80 -46.10 -13.18
C SER A 5 -69.72 -46.12 -12.09
N GLU A 6 -68.59 -46.78 -12.35
CA GLU A 6 -67.37 -46.61 -11.56
C GLU A 6 -66.53 -45.44 -12.10
N THR A 7 -66.50 -44.35 -11.34
CA THR A 7 -65.67 -43.17 -11.64
C THR A 7 -64.21 -43.45 -11.29
N VAL A 8 -63.36 -43.65 -12.30
CA VAL A 8 -61.89 -43.74 -12.13
C VAL A 8 -61.34 -42.32 -11.94
N ARG A 9 -60.87 -42.01 -10.73
CA ARG A 9 -60.16 -40.76 -10.43
C ARG A 9 -58.69 -40.88 -10.89
N PRO A 10 -58.14 -39.91 -11.64
CA PRO A 10 -56.73 -39.92 -12.00
C PRO A 10 -55.88 -39.58 -10.76
N ILE A 11 -55.02 -40.50 -10.35
CA ILE A 11 -54.02 -40.28 -9.31
C ILE A 11 -52.91 -39.43 -9.91
N PHE A 12 -52.93 -38.13 -9.63
CA PHE A 12 -51.78 -37.25 -9.91
C PHE A 12 -50.65 -37.61 -8.93
N LEU A 13 -49.65 -38.35 -9.42
CA LEU A 13 -48.40 -38.59 -8.71
C LEU A 13 -47.62 -37.26 -8.65
N PHE A 14 -47.76 -36.52 -7.55
CA PHE A 14 -46.85 -35.42 -7.23
C PHE A 14 -45.49 -36.01 -6.88
N ILE A 15 -44.58 -36.06 -7.84
CA ILE A 15 -43.15 -36.31 -7.58
C ILE A 15 -42.64 -35.05 -6.89
N THR A 16 -42.67 -35.04 -5.56
CA THR A 16 -41.94 -34.06 -4.77
C THR A 16 -40.46 -34.34 -4.98
N LEU A 17 -39.81 -33.53 -5.84
CA LEU A 17 -38.37 -33.47 -5.93
C LEU A 17 -37.85 -32.96 -4.59
N LEU A 18 -37.55 -33.88 -3.67
CA LEU A 18 -36.95 -33.59 -2.39
C LEU A 18 -35.54 -33.07 -2.66
N ALA A 19 -35.38 -31.75 -2.71
CA ALA A 19 -34.06 -31.13 -2.77
C ALA A 19 -33.33 -31.50 -1.47
N VAL A 20 -32.42 -32.48 -1.57
CA VAL A 20 -31.50 -32.82 -0.49
C VAL A 20 -30.53 -31.64 -0.38
N ILE A 21 -30.88 -30.67 0.46
CA ILE A 21 -29.96 -29.63 0.90
C ILE A 21 -28.96 -30.33 1.82
N LEU A 22 -27.83 -30.77 1.24
CA LEU A 22 -26.70 -31.21 2.05
C LEU A 22 -26.26 -30.01 2.90
N PRO A 23 -26.20 -30.14 4.25
CA PRO A 23 -25.62 -29.09 5.06
C PRO A 23 -24.16 -28.94 4.62
N THR A 24 -23.81 -27.78 4.05
CA THR A 24 -22.42 -27.41 3.89
C THR A 24 -21.88 -27.22 5.30
N ASP A 25 -21.25 -28.26 5.84
CA ASP A 25 -20.57 -28.21 7.14
C ASP A 25 -19.26 -27.42 6.99
N ALA A 26 -19.40 -26.17 6.52
CA ALA A 26 -18.30 -25.24 6.40
C ALA A 26 -17.95 -24.82 7.83
N SER A 27 -16.86 -25.39 8.34
CA SER A 27 -16.31 -25.00 9.63
C SER A 27 -16.18 -23.46 9.68
N PRO A 28 -16.72 -22.80 10.71
CA PRO A 28 -16.84 -21.36 10.70
C PRO A 28 -15.47 -20.71 10.71
N GLN A 29 -15.20 -19.77 9.79
CA GLN A 29 -13.87 -19.18 9.62
C GLN A 29 -13.28 -18.64 10.93
N ILE A 30 -14.13 -18.10 11.82
CA ILE A 30 -13.75 -17.59 13.13
C ILE A 30 -14.60 -18.20 14.24
N LYS A 31 -13.95 -18.62 15.33
CA LYS A 31 -14.58 -19.12 16.56
C LYS A 31 -14.31 -18.19 17.74
N LEU A 32 -15.34 -17.67 18.39
CA LEU A 32 -15.24 -16.97 19.67
C LEU A 32 -15.37 -17.97 20.82
N SER A 33 -14.30 -18.15 21.59
CA SER A 33 -14.33 -19.01 22.78
C SER A 33 -15.06 -18.34 23.95
N ARG A 34 -15.50 -19.14 24.93
CA ARG A 34 -16.17 -18.64 26.16
C ARG A 34 -15.35 -17.62 26.95
N ASN A 35 -14.03 -17.63 26.82
CA ASN A 35 -13.13 -16.70 27.49
C ASN A 35 -12.92 -15.41 26.69
N GLY A 36 -13.77 -15.17 25.69
CA GLY A 36 -13.80 -13.98 24.86
C GLY A 36 -12.74 -13.93 23.77
N VAL A 37 -12.11 -15.06 23.40
CA VAL A 37 -11.01 -15.06 22.41
C VAL A 37 -11.50 -15.47 21.02
N CYS A 38 -11.23 -14.65 20.01
CA CYS A 38 -11.49 -14.93 18.59
C CYS A 38 -10.35 -15.75 17.98
N HIS A 39 -10.66 -16.95 17.48
CA HIS A 39 -9.71 -17.86 16.84
C HIS A 39 -10.00 -17.95 15.35
N ALA A 40 -9.02 -17.66 14.50
CA ALA A 40 -9.13 -17.79 13.05
C ALA A 40 -8.58 -19.14 12.55
N LEU A 41 -9.29 -19.78 11.61
CA LEU A 41 -8.86 -21.03 10.98
C LEU A 41 -7.74 -20.82 9.97
N THR A 42 -7.76 -19.70 9.24
CA THR A 42 -6.81 -19.41 8.16
C THR A 42 -6.43 -17.92 8.14
N GLY A 43 -5.42 -17.57 7.33
CA GLY A 43 -4.99 -16.19 7.13
C GLY A 43 -3.89 -15.73 8.09
N PRO A 44 -3.47 -14.46 8.00
CA PRO A 44 -2.30 -13.94 8.72
C PRO A 44 -2.45 -13.94 10.25
N MET A 45 -3.68 -14.10 10.76
CA MET A 45 -4.02 -14.16 12.19
C MET A 45 -4.50 -15.56 12.62
N GLN A 46 -4.11 -16.61 11.89
CA GLN A 46 -4.47 -17.99 12.20
C GLN A 46 -4.08 -18.35 13.64
N SER A 47 -5.00 -18.94 14.39
CA SER A 47 -4.76 -19.36 15.77
C SER A 47 -4.40 -20.84 15.84
N PRO A 48 -3.24 -21.23 16.41
CA PRO A 48 -2.89 -22.64 16.65
C PRO A 48 -3.83 -23.37 17.61
N TYR A 49 -4.77 -22.66 18.23
CA TYR A 49 -5.75 -23.19 19.17
C TYR A 49 -7.12 -23.43 18.53
N TYR A 50 -7.30 -23.07 17.26
CA TYR A 50 -8.60 -23.10 16.58
C TYR A 50 -9.32 -24.47 16.70
N ASP A 51 -8.62 -25.59 16.51
CA ASP A 51 -9.21 -26.93 16.58
C ASP A 51 -9.51 -27.40 18.00
N ARG A 52 -8.84 -26.82 18.99
CA ARG A 52 -9.04 -27.11 20.42
C ARG A 52 -10.29 -26.44 20.97
N VAL A 53 -10.78 -25.39 20.32
CA VAL A 53 -12.01 -24.69 20.71
C VAL A 53 -13.23 -25.47 20.23
N LYS A 54 -13.79 -26.29 21.13
CA LYS A 54 -14.97 -27.13 20.85
C LYS A 54 -16.31 -26.44 21.17
N ARG A 55 -16.31 -25.47 22.09
CA ARG A 55 -17.49 -24.65 22.44
C ARG A 55 -17.22 -23.20 22.09
N TYR A 56 -17.98 -22.67 21.15
CA TYR A 56 -17.75 -21.34 20.59
C TYR A 56 -19.02 -20.73 20.01
N GLN A 57 -18.98 -19.42 19.78
CA GLN A 57 -19.88 -18.72 18.86
C GLN A 57 -19.15 -18.50 17.53
N ALA A 58 -19.81 -18.80 16.42
CA ALA A 58 -19.25 -18.66 15.07
C ALA A 58 -19.40 -17.22 14.56
N PHE A 59 -18.39 -16.73 13.84
CA PHE A 59 -18.43 -15.44 13.15
C PHE A 59 -17.97 -15.59 11.70
N ALA A 60 -18.57 -14.78 10.81
CA ALA A 60 -18.23 -14.74 9.39
C ALA A 60 -16.85 -14.12 9.11
N SER A 61 -16.40 -13.21 9.99
CA SER A 61 -15.11 -12.54 9.87
C SER A 61 -14.50 -12.23 11.24
N LEU A 62 -13.18 -11.99 11.26
CA LEU A 62 -12.46 -11.69 12.49
C LEU A 62 -12.92 -10.35 13.06
N GLU A 63 -13.17 -9.38 12.18
CA GLU A 63 -13.71 -8.06 12.51
C GLU A 63 -15.08 -8.16 13.19
N ALA A 64 -15.99 -8.98 12.66
CA ALA A 64 -17.30 -9.18 13.29
C ALA A 64 -17.19 -9.77 14.71
N CYS A 65 -16.22 -10.67 14.92
CA CYS A 65 -15.95 -11.25 16.24
C CYS A 65 -15.40 -10.22 17.23
N LEU A 66 -14.49 -9.35 16.78
CA LEU A 66 -13.92 -8.28 17.62
C LEU A 66 -14.98 -7.21 17.96
N ASN A 67 -15.81 -6.83 16.99
CA ASN A 67 -16.90 -5.88 17.22
C ASN A 67 -17.98 -6.41 18.17
N ALA A 68 -18.12 -7.74 18.27
CA ALA A 68 -18.97 -8.39 19.27
C ALA A 68 -18.34 -8.48 20.67
N GLY A 69 -17.22 -7.78 20.91
CA GLY A 69 -16.53 -7.74 22.20
C GLY A 69 -15.48 -8.85 22.39
N GLY A 70 -15.19 -9.62 21.35
CA GLY A 70 -14.09 -10.59 21.37
C GLY A 70 -12.71 -9.90 21.32
N ARG A 71 -11.69 -10.61 21.78
CA ARG A 71 -10.28 -10.19 21.70
C ARG A 71 -9.44 -11.21 20.97
N LEU A 72 -8.30 -10.79 20.43
CA LEU A 72 -7.33 -11.71 19.83
C LEU A 72 -6.68 -12.62 20.89
N PRO A 73 -6.13 -13.80 20.49
CA PRO A 73 -5.23 -14.58 21.34
C PRO A 73 -4.09 -13.70 21.85
N LYS A 74 -3.59 -13.96 23.07
CA LYS A 74 -2.60 -13.07 23.71
C LYS A 74 -1.37 -12.90 22.80
N GLU A 75 -0.95 -13.96 22.15
CA GLU A 75 0.19 -14.04 21.24
C GLU A 75 0.04 -13.11 20.01
N LEU A 76 -1.21 -12.73 19.67
CA LEU A 76 -1.55 -11.84 18.57
C LEU A 76 -2.01 -10.45 19.04
N GLN A 77 -2.07 -10.21 20.35
CA GLN A 77 -2.40 -8.89 20.89
C GLN A 77 -1.18 -7.97 20.86
N PRO A 78 -1.33 -6.70 20.45
CA PRO A 78 -0.21 -5.76 20.27
C PRO A 78 0.57 -5.43 21.54
N ASN A 79 0.08 -5.82 22.72
CA ASN A 79 0.68 -5.51 24.03
C ASN A 79 1.00 -6.75 24.89
N SER A 80 0.98 -7.98 24.36
CA SER A 80 1.37 -9.14 25.19
C SER A 80 2.89 -9.30 25.23
N SER A 81 3.41 -9.39 26.46
CA SER A 81 4.81 -9.36 26.86
C SER A 81 5.62 -10.62 26.52
N HIS A 82 5.18 -11.44 25.56
CA HIS A 82 6.04 -12.47 24.97
C HIS A 82 6.71 -11.89 23.73
N ARG A 83 7.79 -11.16 23.99
CA ARG A 83 8.84 -10.87 23.02
C ARG A 83 9.49 -12.21 22.66
N GLU A 84 8.87 -12.96 21.76
CA GLU A 84 9.67 -13.74 20.82
C GLU A 84 10.66 -12.72 20.24
N SER A 85 11.95 -13.02 20.37
CA SER A 85 13.00 -12.27 19.71
C SER A 85 12.85 -12.46 18.20
N VAL A 86 11.84 -11.83 17.61
CA VAL A 86 12.05 -11.08 16.38
C VAL A 86 13.31 -10.27 16.67
N PRO A 87 14.41 -10.45 15.91
CA PRO A 87 15.60 -9.66 16.12
C PRO A 87 15.11 -8.23 16.28
N SER A 88 15.33 -7.63 17.46
CA SER A 88 15.16 -6.19 17.58
C SER A 88 15.98 -5.68 16.42
N LEU A 89 15.33 -5.08 15.41
CA LEU A 89 16.03 -4.28 14.42
C LEU A 89 17.00 -3.49 15.26
N SER A 90 18.28 -3.81 15.12
CA SER A 90 19.29 -3.16 15.91
C SER A 90 19.06 -1.66 15.67
N LYS A 91 19.47 -0.76 16.57
CA LYS A 91 19.40 0.67 16.21
C LYS A 91 20.10 0.96 14.87
N ALA A 92 20.95 0.04 14.37
CA ALA A 92 21.55 0.07 13.04
C ALA A 92 20.62 -0.35 11.88
N ASP A 93 19.49 -1.01 12.12
CA ASP A 93 18.50 -1.40 11.09
C ASP A 93 17.28 -0.45 11.02
N ALA A 94 17.20 0.52 11.93
CA ALA A 94 16.17 1.56 11.88
C ALA A 94 16.42 2.51 10.71
N TYR A 95 15.35 2.94 10.04
CA TYR A 95 15.47 3.91 8.95
C TYR A 95 16.18 5.19 9.42
N SER A 96 17.16 5.62 8.63
CA SER A 96 17.78 6.92 8.73
C SER A 96 18.08 7.45 7.33
N ARG A 97 17.78 8.72 7.08
CA ARG A 97 18.01 9.35 5.77
C ARG A 97 19.48 9.27 5.35
N LYS A 98 20.41 9.29 6.30
CA LYS A 98 21.86 9.18 6.06
C LYS A 98 22.29 7.87 5.37
N HIS A 99 21.43 6.84 5.37
CA HIS A 99 21.72 5.62 4.62
C HIS A 99 21.64 5.82 3.10
N PHE A 100 21.00 6.90 2.64
CA PHE A 100 20.83 7.28 1.24
C PHE A 100 21.82 8.38 0.81
N GLY A 101 22.95 8.50 1.51
CA GLY A 101 23.92 9.57 1.27
C GLY A 101 23.74 10.76 2.19
N HIS A 102 24.40 11.85 1.83
CA HIS A 102 24.52 13.06 2.66
C HIS A 102 23.48 14.13 2.34
N GLY A 103 22.59 13.88 1.37
CA GLY A 103 21.54 14.80 0.96
C GLY A 103 21.34 14.75 -0.54
N TRP A 104 21.22 15.93 -1.15
CA TRP A 104 21.33 16.09 -2.59
C TRP A 104 22.81 16.08 -2.94
N ASP A 105 23.17 15.19 -3.85
CA ASP A 105 24.55 15.02 -4.28
C ASP A 105 24.96 16.11 -5.28
N ASP A 106 26.25 16.33 -5.44
CA ASP A 106 26.86 17.22 -6.44
C ASP A 106 27.92 16.37 -7.17
N GLU A 107 27.44 15.50 -8.06
CA GLU A 107 28.24 14.41 -8.63
C GLU A 107 29.35 14.92 -9.55
N ASP A 108 29.10 16.02 -10.27
CA ASP A 108 30.06 16.63 -11.19
C ASP A 108 30.89 17.77 -10.56
N GLY A 109 30.56 18.17 -9.33
CA GLY A 109 31.30 19.19 -8.58
C GLY A 109 31.15 20.59 -9.16
N ASP A 110 30.06 20.85 -9.89
CA ASP A 110 29.81 22.13 -10.55
C ASP A 110 29.13 23.17 -9.63
N CYS A 111 28.93 22.82 -8.35
CA CYS A 111 28.22 23.53 -7.27
C CYS A 111 26.69 23.40 -7.27
N GLN A 112 26.09 22.83 -8.30
CA GLN A 112 24.65 22.61 -8.40
C GLN A 112 24.33 21.20 -7.94
N ASN A 113 23.95 21.07 -6.66
CA ASN A 113 23.47 19.78 -6.19
C ASN A 113 22.19 19.34 -6.94
N THR A 114 21.86 18.05 -6.84
CA THR A 114 20.75 17.41 -7.55
C THR A 114 19.42 18.17 -7.45
N ARG A 115 19.13 18.83 -6.31
CA ARG A 115 17.92 19.66 -6.22
C ARG A 115 17.94 20.76 -7.27
N HIS A 116 19.05 21.49 -7.38
CA HIS A 116 19.18 22.60 -8.31
C HIS A 116 19.31 22.13 -9.76
N GLU A 117 19.99 21.01 -10.02
CA GLU A 117 19.99 20.38 -11.34
C GLU A 117 18.56 20.04 -11.80
N ILE A 118 17.75 19.43 -10.92
CA ILE A 118 16.35 19.09 -11.25
C ILE A 118 15.52 20.36 -11.45
N LEU A 119 15.69 21.40 -10.63
CA LEU A 119 14.99 22.67 -10.84
C LEU A 119 15.35 23.27 -12.21
N ILE A 120 16.62 23.24 -12.60
CA ILE A 120 17.06 23.80 -13.88
C ILE A 120 16.52 22.98 -15.04
N ARG A 121 16.72 21.66 -14.99
CA ARG A 121 16.27 20.71 -16.02
C ARG A 121 14.76 20.68 -16.21
N ARG A 122 13.97 20.91 -15.15
CA ARG A 122 12.51 20.81 -15.18
C ARG A 122 11.81 22.14 -15.43
N SER A 123 12.54 23.25 -15.45
CA SER A 123 11.96 24.54 -15.80
C SER A 123 11.59 24.56 -17.28
N THR A 124 10.39 25.01 -17.63
CA THR A 124 9.96 25.15 -19.03
C THR A 124 10.40 26.48 -19.67
N VAL A 125 11.18 27.26 -18.93
CA VAL A 125 11.84 28.51 -19.36
C VAL A 125 13.24 28.52 -18.77
N THR A 126 14.13 29.37 -19.29
CA THR A 126 15.43 29.58 -18.66
C THR A 126 15.25 30.07 -17.22
N PRO A 127 15.70 29.32 -16.20
CA PRO A 127 15.55 29.72 -14.81
C PRO A 127 16.49 30.88 -14.49
N VAL A 128 16.09 31.72 -13.53
CA VAL A 128 16.96 32.71 -12.91
C VAL A 128 17.76 32.01 -11.82
N LEU A 129 19.08 32.15 -11.89
CA LEU A 129 20.01 31.63 -10.88
C LEU A 129 20.38 32.75 -9.90
N ASN A 130 20.85 32.37 -8.72
CA ASN A 130 21.45 33.32 -7.78
C ASN A 130 22.82 33.83 -8.30
N GLU A 131 23.42 34.77 -7.57
CA GLU A 131 24.62 35.51 -8.01
C GLU A 131 25.81 34.61 -8.37
N ASN A 132 26.00 33.49 -7.68
CA ASN A 132 27.09 32.56 -7.95
C ASN A 132 26.73 31.45 -8.95
N GLY A 133 25.53 31.47 -9.55
CA GLY A 133 25.08 30.50 -10.54
C GLY A 133 24.69 29.13 -9.99
N CYS A 134 24.92 28.83 -8.71
CA CYS A 134 24.74 27.47 -8.18
C CYS A 134 23.28 27.10 -7.87
N ARG A 135 22.37 28.08 -7.81
CA ARG A 135 21.02 27.87 -7.28
C ARG A 135 19.96 28.52 -8.15
N ALA A 136 19.08 27.71 -8.74
CA ALA A 136 17.83 28.22 -9.31
C ALA A 136 16.96 28.86 -8.21
N VAL A 137 16.59 30.13 -8.43
CA VAL A 137 15.74 30.93 -7.53
C VAL A 137 14.36 31.18 -8.12
N HIS A 138 14.28 31.39 -9.44
CA HIS A 138 13.02 31.51 -10.18
C HIS A 138 13.04 30.68 -11.46
N GLY A 139 11.87 30.28 -11.91
CA GLY A 139 11.71 29.47 -13.12
C GLY A 139 10.24 29.29 -13.45
N ARG A 140 9.93 28.26 -14.24
CA ARG A 140 8.56 27.86 -14.52
C ARG A 140 8.46 26.34 -14.44
N TRP A 141 7.90 25.83 -13.34
CA TRP A 141 7.73 24.40 -13.10
C TRP A 141 6.27 24.02 -13.14
N ILE A 142 5.93 23.02 -13.93
CA ILE A 142 4.56 22.49 -13.99
C ILE A 142 4.48 21.31 -13.03
N SER A 143 3.73 21.46 -11.93
CA SER A 143 3.59 20.42 -10.93
C SER A 143 2.86 19.20 -11.50
N PRO A 144 3.45 18.00 -11.45
CA PRO A 144 2.73 16.78 -11.82
C PRO A 144 1.60 16.43 -10.85
N PHE A 145 1.55 16.99 -9.63
CA PHE A 145 0.50 16.71 -8.66
C PHE A 145 -0.81 17.45 -8.95
N THR A 146 -0.73 18.64 -9.55
CA THR A 146 -1.89 19.55 -9.68
C THR A 146 -2.05 20.14 -11.08
N GLY A 147 -1.00 20.11 -11.90
CA GLY A 147 -0.89 20.87 -13.15
C GLY A 147 -0.61 22.36 -12.95
N ASN A 148 -0.46 22.83 -11.71
CA ASN A 148 -0.21 24.24 -11.44
C ASN A 148 1.20 24.64 -11.86
N VAL A 149 1.34 25.92 -12.20
CA VAL A 149 2.64 26.52 -12.46
C VAL A 149 3.19 27.10 -11.16
N LEU A 150 4.41 26.71 -10.83
CA LEU A 150 5.21 27.25 -9.74
C LEU A 150 6.34 28.08 -10.33
N SER A 151 6.64 29.23 -9.74
CA SER A 151 7.66 30.16 -10.26
C SER A 151 8.75 30.55 -9.26
N ASN A 152 8.48 30.42 -7.95
CA ASN A 152 9.46 30.65 -6.90
C ASN A 152 10.04 29.31 -6.43
N ALA A 153 11.36 29.13 -6.55
CA ALA A 153 12.04 27.89 -6.17
C ALA A 153 11.87 27.55 -4.68
N GLN A 154 11.54 28.52 -3.84
CA GLN A 154 11.22 28.27 -2.43
C GLN A 154 9.92 27.46 -2.31
N GLU A 155 8.89 27.74 -3.10
CA GLU A 155 7.59 27.06 -3.02
C GLU A 155 7.61 25.64 -3.60
N VAL A 156 8.69 25.30 -4.30
CA VAL A 156 8.92 24.01 -4.94
C VAL A 156 9.75 23.09 -4.04
N ASP A 157 9.26 21.88 -3.83
CA ASP A 157 10.08 20.77 -3.37
C ASP A 157 10.44 19.86 -4.55
N ILE A 158 11.63 19.27 -4.49
CA ILE A 158 11.97 18.11 -5.31
C ILE A 158 11.57 16.87 -4.50
N ASP A 159 10.46 16.25 -4.92
CA ASP A 159 9.91 15.06 -4.28
C ASP A 159 10.51 13.79 -4.90
N HIS A 160 10.76 12.82 -4.02
CA HIS A 160 11.03 11.44 -4.40
C HIS A 160 9.71 10.75 -4.73
N VAL A 161 9.47 10.44 -6.01
CA VAL A 161 8.27 9.71 -6.47
C VAL A 161 8.05 8.48 -5.60
N VAL A 162 9.10 7.68 -5.39
CA VAL A 162 9.17 6.64 -4.37
C VAL A 162 9.95 7.17 -3.16
N PRO A 163 9.30 7.45 -2.01
CA PRO A 163 9.96 8.00 -0.84
C PRO A 163 11.11 7.13 -0.33
N LEU A 164 12.20 7.74 0.15
CA LEU A 164 13.37 7.01 0.68
C LEU A 164 13.00 6.04 1.80
N LYS A 165 12.16 6.47 2.76
CA LYS A 165 11.66 5.60 3.83
C LYS A 165 10.79 4.46 3.29
N TRP A 166 9.92 4.75 2.32
CA TRP A 166 9.10 3.72 1.70
C TRP A 166 10.00 2.66 1.06
N ALA A 167 10.99 3.08 0.27
CA ALA A 167 11.95 2.18 -0.36
C ALA A 167 12.72 1.35 0.68
N TRP A 168 13.15 1.96 1.79
CA TRP A 168 13.82 1.27 2.90
C TRP A 168 13.00 0.09 3.42
N ASP A 169 11.73 0.35 3.73
CA ASP A 169 10.80 -0.64 4.27
C ASP A 169 10.46 -1.74 3.24
N HIS A 170 10.62 -1.45 1.95
CA HIS A 170 10.26 -2.34 0.84
C HIS A 170 11.46 -3.02 0.15
N GLY A 171 12.67 -2.93 0.71
CA GLY A 171 13.82 -3.71 0.26
C GLY A 171 15.13 -2.94 0.16
N ALA A 172 15.09 -1.60 0.08
CA ALA A 172 16.29 -0.79 -0.09
C ALA A 172 17.26 -0.85 1.10
N ARG A 173 16.79 -1.28 2.28
CA ARG A 173 17.67 -1.56 3.43
C ARG A 173 18.73 -2.62 3.14
N LYS A 174 18.50 -3.51 2.17
CA LYS A 174 19.42 -4.57 1.74
C LYS A 174 20.41 -4.13 0.65
N TRP A 175 20.21 -2.94 0.07
CA TRP A 175 21.10 -2.44 -0.98
C TRP A 175 22.47 -2.06 -0.44
N THR A 176 23.44 -1.91 -1.34
CA THR A 176 24.68 -1.19 -1.03
C THR A 176 24.37 0.28 -0.73
N ARG A 177 25.31 0.98 -0.10
CA ARG A 177 25.18 2.42 0.11
C ARG A 177 25.07 3.17 -1.22
N ASP A 178 25.93 2.85 -2.16
CA ASP A 178 25.99 3.51 -3.48
C ASP A 178 24.68 3.38 -4.24
N LYS A 179 24.04 2.19 -4.23
CA LYS A 179 22.71 2.02 -4.86
C LYS A 179 21.63 2.85 -4.16
N ARG A 180 21.71 3.07 -2.85
CA ARG A 180 20.77 3.96 -2.14
C ARG A 180 21.03 5.43 -2.47
N GLU A 181 22.29 5.84 -2.56
CA GLU A 181 22.68 7.21 -2.94
C GLU A 181 22.26 7.51 -4.38
N GLN A 182 22.50 6.58 -5.30
CA GLN A 182 21.97 6.64 -6.66
C GLN A 182 20.45 6.78 -6.68
N PHE A 183 19.71 5.93 -5.95
CA PHE A 183 18.25 6.01 -5.85
C PHE A 183 17.73 7.36 -5.34
N ALA A 184 18.48 8.00 -4.44
CA ALA A 184 18.12 9.27 -3.87
C ALA A 184 18.36 10.46 -4.81
N ASN A 185 19.31 10.34 -5.73
CA ASN A 185 19.69 11.43 -6.64
C ASN A 185 19.30 11.19 -8.10
N ASP A 186 18.80 10.00 -8.46
CA ASP A 186 18.39 9.67 -9.83
C ASP A 186 17.19 10.52 -10.30
N PRO A 187 17.33 11.31 -11.37
CA PRO A 187 16.25 12.14 -11.93
C PRO A 187 14.96 11.38 -12.28
N VAL A 188 15.01 10.06 -12.49
CA VAL A 188 13.81 9.24 -12.73
C VAL A 188 12.90 9.16 -11.51
N ASN A 189 13.47 9.30 -10.31
CA ASN A 189 12.75 9.28 -9.04
C ASN A 189 12.43 10.71 -8.54
N LEU A 190 12.81 11.77 -9.27
CA LEU A 190 12.71 13.15 -8.80
C LEU A 190 11.75 14.00 -9.64
N ILE A 191 10.85 14.72 -8.95
CA ILE A 191 9.87 15.61 -9.55
C ILE A 191 9.74 16.93 -8.78
N ALA A 192 9.53 18.04 -9.50
CA ALA A 192 9.26 19.35 -8.91
C ALA A 192 7.76 19.48 -8.58
N VAL A 193 7.42 19.67 -7.30
CA VAL A 193 6.03 19.71 -6.79
C VAL A 193 5.85 20.81 -5.76
N GLU A 194 4.60 21.10 -5.39
CA GLU A 194 4.29 21.97 -4.28
C GLU A 194 4.83 21.42 -2.96
N ARG A 195 5.54 22.26 -2.22
CA ARG A 195 6.06 21.94 -0.88
C ARG A 195 4.97 21.42 0.07
N SER A 196 3.77 21.99 0.04
CA SER A 196 2.67 21.59 0.93
C SER A 196 2.19 20.17 0.65
N LEU A 197 2.05 19.79 -0.62
CA LEU A 197 1.61 18.45 -1.02
C LEU A 197 2.71 17.41 -0.78
N ASN A 198 3.97 17.76 -1.00
CA ASN A 198 5.09 16.89 -0.64
C ASN A 198 5.10 16.56 0.87
N ARG A 199 4.86 17.57 1.72
CA ARG A 199 4.75 17.38 3.17
C ARG A 199 3.54 16.53 3.57
N GLN A 200 2.42 16.69 2.88
CA GLN A 200 1.23 15.87 3.10
C GLN A 200 1.48 14.40 2.70
N LYS A 201 2.16 14.16 1.57
CA LYS A 201 2.55 12.82 1.11
C LYS A 201 3.47 12.13 2.11
N GLY A 202 4.52 12.82 2.57
CA GLY A 202 5.52 12.28 3.47
C GLY A 202 6.17 11.00 2.92
N ALA A 203 6.15 9.91 3.71
CA ALA A 203 6.70 8.62 3.32
C ALA A 203 5.67 7.67 2.66
N SER A 204 4.48 8.16 2.32
CA SER A 204 3.38 7.33 1.86
C SER A 204 3.57 6.79 0.46
N GLY A 205 3.19 5.54 0.24
CA GLY A 205 3.04 4.98 -1.11
C GLY A 205 1.68 5.33 -1.76
N PRO A 206 1.46 4.98 -3.04
CA PRO A 206 0.24 5.33 -3.78
C PRO A 206 -1.06 4.74 -3.24
N THR A 207 -0.97 3.71 -2.38
CA THR A 207 -2.13 3.11 -1.70
C THR A 207 -2.57 3.89 -0.47
N GLN A 208 -1.74 4.82 0.03
CA GLN A 208 -1.99 5.62 1.22
C GLN A 208 -2.18 7.10 0.88
N TRP A 209 -1.50 7.59 -0.16
CA TRP A 209 -1.63 8.97 -0.61
C TRP A 209 -1.55 9.03 -2.14
N LEU A 210 -2.44 9.82 -2.74
CA LEU A 210 -2.44 10.14 -4.16
C LEU A 210 -2.50 11.66 -4.33
N PRO A 211 -1.88 12.21 -5.40
CA PRO A 211 -1.99 13.62 -5.68
C PRO A 211 -3.44 14.04 -6.01
N PRO A 212 -3.77 15.34 -5.84
CA PRO A 212 -5.10 15.85 -6.17
C PRO A 212 -5.50 15.65 -7.64
N LYS A 213 -4.53 15.69 -8.57
CA LYS A 213 -4.72 15.42 -10.00
C LYS A 213 -3.66 14.43 -10.52
N ASN A 214 -3.83 13.95 -11.75
CA ASN A 214 -2.88 13.09 -12.46
C ASN A 214 -2.50 11.80 -11.68
N GLN A 215 -3.44 11.24 -10.93
CA GLN A 215 -3.19 10.10 -10.05
C GLN A 215 -2.63 8.89 -10.81
N CYS A 216 -3.18 8.60 -11.98
CA CYS A 216 -2.73 7.46 -12.78
C CYS A 216 -1.35 7.65 -13.39
N GLN A 217 -1.00 8.88 -13.79
CA GLN A 217 0.36 9.21 -14.22
C GLN A 217 1.34 9.09 -13.04
N TYR A 218 0.94 9.50 -11.84
CA TYR A 218 1.74 9.32 -10.63
C TYR A 218 1.95 7.84 -10.28
N VAL A 219 0.89 7.01 -10.32
CA VAL A 219 0.99 5.56 -10.11
C VAL A 219 1.90 4.90 -11.15
N ALA A 220 1.78 5.29 -12.43
CA ALA A 220 2.64 4.77 -13.49
C ALA A 220 4.12 5.11 -13.26
N ARG A 221 4.42 6.36 -12.88
CA ARG A 221 5.79 6.79 -12.51
C ARG A 221 6.30 6.02 -11.30
N PHE A 222 5.50 5.86 -10.25
CA PHE A 222 5.88 5.10 -9.06
C PHE A 222 6.25 3.67 -9.43
N VAL A 223 5.39 2.96 -10.17
CA VAL A 223 5.66 1.59 -10.60
C VAL A 223 6.89 1.49 -11.51
N ARG A 224 7.11 2.48 -12.40
CA ARG A 224 8.33 2.53 -13.22
C ARG A 224 9.59 2.58 -12.35
N VAL A 225 9.63 3.44 -11.33
CA VAL A 225 10.78 3.53 -10.42
C VAL A 225 10.98 2.21 -9.66
N LEU A 226 9.90 1.56 -9.21
CA LEU A 226 10.01 0.24 -8.58
C LEU A 226 10.68 -0.79 -9.50
N HIS A 227 10.31 -0.81 -10.78
CA HIS A 227 10.90 -1.71 -11.76
C HIS A 227 12.39 -1.41 -12.03
N ILE A 228 12.77 -0.15 -12.17
CA ILE A 228 14.17 0.26 -12.41
C ILE A 228 15.07 -0.19 -11.26
N TYR A 229 14.55 -0.18 -10.03
CA TYR A 229 15.33 -0.47 -8.83
C TYR A 229 15.10 -1.87 -8.24
N ASP A 230 14.36 -2.74 -8.93
CA ASP A 230 14.02 -4.09 -8.49
C ASP A 230 13.29 -4.13 -7.13
N LEU A 231 12.43 -3.15 -6.87
CA LEU A 231 11.55 -3.15 -5.70
C LEU A 231 10.23 -3.89 -6.00
N PRO A 232 9.68 -4.60 -5.01
CA PRO A 232 8.47 -5.38 -5.21
C PRO A 232 7.25 -4.48 -5.46
N VAL A 233 6.46 -4.84 -6.47
CA VAL A 233 5.13 -4.25 -6.70
C VAL A 233 4.09 -5.08 -5.95
N GLY A 234 3.64 -4.58 -4.79
CA GLY A 234 2.62 -5.24 -3.97
C GLY A 234 1.28 -5.41 -4.68
N SER A 235 0.45 -6.36 -4.23
CA SER A 235 -0.85 -6.68 -4.83
C SER A 235 -1.80 -5.47 -4.90
N SER A 236 -1.87 -4.67 -3.84
CA SER A 236 -2.69 -3.46 -3.79
C SER A 236 -2.24 -2.41 -4.82
N LEU A 237 -0.92 -2.26 -5.03
CA LEU A 237 -0.39 -1.34 -6.04
C LEU A 237 -0.62 -1.88 -7.47
N LYS A 238 -0.54 -3.21 -7.67
CA LYS A 238 -0.93 -3.85 -8.94
C LYS A 238 -2.39 -3.60 -9.27
N ALA A 239 -3.29 -3.80 -8.31
CA ALA A 239 -4.72 -3.51 -8.48
C ALA A 239 -4.98 -2.03 -8.79
N LEU A 240 -4.29 -1.12 -8.09
CA LEU A 240 -4.38 0.31 -8.36
C LEU A 240 -3.92 0.66 -9.78
N LYS A 241 -2.80 0.09 -10.24
CA LYS A 241 -2.30 0.26 -11.62
C LYS A 241 -3.30 -0.23 -12.67
N LEU A 242 -3.94 -1.38 -12.43
CA LEU A 242 -4.94 -1.93 -13.34
C LEU A 242 -6.16 -1.01 -13.47
N ARG A 243 -6.67 -0.49 -12.35
CA ARG A 243 -7.76 0.51 -12.36
C ARG A 243 -7.41 1.73 -13.19
N CYS A 244 -6.18 2.23 -13.03
CA CYS A 244 -5.69 3.36 -13.81
C CYS A 244 -5.53 3.08 -15.30
N SER A 245 -5.27 1.83 -15.69
CA SER A 245 -5.13 1.44 -17.10
C SER A 245 -6.49 1.31 -17.79
N ALA A 246 -7.56 1.04 -17.04
CA ALA A 246 -8.92 0.93 -17.55
C ALA A 246 -9.64 2.29 -17.72
N MET A 247 -9.01 3.39 -17.29
CA MET A 247 -9.56 4.75 -17.36
C MET A 247 -9.01 5.59 -18.52
N ASN A 248 -8.06 5.04 -19.29
CA ASN A 248 -7.44 5.67 -20.46
C ASN A 248 -7.93 5.05 -21.76
#